data_AF-A0A1I6GPJ6-F1
#
_entry.id   AF-A0A1I6GPJ6-F1
#
_cell.length_a   1.000
_cell.length_b   1.000
_cell.length_c   1.000
_cell.angle_alpha   90.00
_cell.angle_beta   90.00
_cell.angle_gamma   90.00
#
_symmetry.space_group_name_H-M   'P 1'
#
loop_
_entity.id
_entity.type
_entity.pdbx_description
1 polymer ?
#
loop_
_entity_poly.entity_id
_entity_poly.type
_entity_poly.pdbx_seq_one_letter_code
_entity_poly.pdbx_strand_id
1 'polypeptide(L)'
;MCKLFINADPELWVSRTHSLRIDGMVTSVRMENAFWQVLAELAERDGMNLPQMITRLYHESIDAGHDLGNFTSFLRVCALRYLELQLSGDVPRDTRVPIASLDADRILAGEPDKAPAANVVSKAKH
;
A
#
# COMPACT_ATOMS: atom_id res chain seq x y z
N MET A 1 6.04 22.34 -15.46
CA MET A 1 5.82 21.55 -14.24
C MET A 1 4.35 21.53 -13.83
N CYS A 2 3.70 22.67 -13.53
CA CYS A 2 2.31 22.69 -13.05
C CYS A 2 1.29 22.00 -13.98
N LYS A 3 1.43 22.13 -15.31
CA LYS A 3 0.49 21.49 -16.26
C LYS A 3 0.44 19.96 -16.15
N LEU A 4 1.55 19.30 -15.80
CA LEU A 4 1.59 17.83 -15.64
C LEU A 4 0.73 17.36 -14.46
N PHE A 5 0.57 18.19 -13.43
CA PHE A 5 -0.19 17.85 -12.23
C PHE A 5 -1.60 18.43 -12.28
N ILE A 6 -1.79 19.66 -12.78
CA ILE A 6 -3.08 20.35 -12.79
C ILE A 6 -4.02 19.82 -13.88
N ASN A 7 -3.48 19.33 -15.00
CA ASN A 7 -4.29 18.78 -16.09
C ASN A 7 -4.35 17.24 -16.06
N ALA A 8 -3.93 16.58 -14.97
CA ALA A 8 -4.18 15.16 -14.83
C ALA A 8 -5.69 14.91 -14.63
N ASP A 9 -6.13 13.67 -14.84
CA ASP A 9 -7.54 13.30 -14.76
C ASP A 9 -8.12 13.63 -13.36
N PRO A 10 -9.13 14.53 -13.26
CA PRO A 10 -9.76 14.89 -11.98
C PRO A 10 -10.25 13.70 -11.16
N GLU A 11 -10.60 12.57 -11.79
CA GLU A 11 -11.01 11.37 -11.08
C GLU A 11 -9.90 10.85 -10.15
N LEU A 12 -8.62 11.08 -10.45
CA LEU A 12 -7.51 10.59 -9.63
C LEU A 12 -7.55 11.08 -8.19
N TRP A 13 -8.04 12.30 -7.95
CA TRP A 13 -8.14 12.92 -6.62
C TRP A 13 -9.48 12.66 -5.92
N VAL A 14 -10.46 12.09 -6.61
CA VAL A 14 -11.76 11.79 -6.00
C VAL A 14 -11.57 10.71 -4.93
N SER A 15 -11.94 11.04 -3.70
CA SER A 15 -11.91 10.10 -2.58
C SER A 15 -13.11 9.16 -2.60
N ARG A 16 -12.84 7.85 -2.68
CA ARG A 16 -13.85 6.80 -2.57
C ARG A 16 -13.70 6.03 -1.27
N THR A 17 -14.83 5.66 -0.69
CA THR A 17 -14.91 4.87 0.53
C THR A 17 -15.29 3.43 0.16
N HIS A 18 -14.47 2.47 0.56
CA HIS A 18 -14.74 1.04 0.45
C HIS A 18 -15.01 0.46 1.84
N SER A 19 -16.08 -0.33 1.95
CA SER A 19 -16.35 -1.13 3.15
C SER A 19 -15.70 -2.49 3.01
N LEU A 20 -14.75 -2.80 3.89
CA LEU A 20 -14.03 -4.07 3.92
C LEU A 20 -14.50 -4.88 5.12
N ARG A 21 -14.56 -6.21 4.98
CA ARG A 21 -14.81 -7.11 6.10
C ARG A 21 -13.49 -7.76 6.50
N ILE A 22 -13.02 -7.46 7.69
CA ILE A 22 -11.77 -7.97 8.25
C ILE A 22 -12.13 -8.58 9.61
N ASP A 23 -11.85 -9.86 9.80
CA ASP A 23 -12.23 -10.62 11.01
C ASP A 23 -13.70 -10.47 11.43
N GLY A 24 -14.59 -10.38 10.44
CA GLY A 24 -16.04 -10.18 10.66
C GLY A 24 -16.45 -8.74 10.99
N MET A 25 -15.50 -7.83 11.24
CA MET A 25 -15.76 -6.42 11.45
C MET A 25 -15.78 -5.65 10.13
N VAL A 26 -16.78 -4.77 9.97
CA VAL A 26 -16.84 -3.86 8.81
C VAL A 26 -15.95 -2.65 9.07
N THR A 27 -14.87 -2.55 8.31
CA THR A 27 -13.92 -1.43 8.35
C THR A 27 -14.13 -0.56 7.13
N SER A 28 -14.38 0.73 7.35
CA SER A 28 -14.54 1.72 6.27
C SER A 28 -13.20 2.38 5.97
N VAL A 29 -12.71 2.20 4.73
CA VAL A 29 -11.44 2.77 4.27
C VAL A 29 -11.72 3.80 3.18
N ARG A 30 -11.19 5.01 3.33
CA ARG A 30 -11.40 6.12 2.37
C ARG A 30 -10.06 6.67 1.88
N MET A 31 -9.84 6.60 0.57
CA MET A 31 -8.70 7.22 -0.11
C MET A 31 -9.04 7.59 -1.56
N GLU A 32 -8.12 8.31 -2.18
CA GLU A 32 -8.17 8.80 -3.55
C GLU A 32 -8.14 7.64 -4.56
N ASN A 33 -8.84 7.80 -5.69
CA ASN A 33 -8.91 6.78 -6.75
C ASN A 33 -7.53 6.36 -7.26
N ALA A 34 -6.56 7.27 -7.32
CA ALA A 34 -5.20 6.94 -7.73
C ALA A 34 -4.62 5.80 -6.88
N PHE A 35 -4.82 5.83 -5.56
CA PHE A 35 -4.34 4.76 -4.68
C PHE A 35 -5.13 3.48 -4.87
N TRP A 36 -6.45 3.57 -5.04
CA TRP A 36 -7.28 2.40 -5.31
C TRP A 36 -6.89 1.67 -6.60
N GLN A 37 -6.58 2.41 -7.65
CA GLN A 37 -6.13 1.85 -8.93
C GLN A 37 -4.80 1.11 -8.79
N VAL A 38 -3.84 1.72 -8.11
CA VAL A 38 -2.52 1.10 -7.88
C VAL A 38 -2.64 -0.16 -7.02
N LEU A 39 -3.44 -0.13 -5.95
CA LEU A 39 -3.67 -1.31 -5.10
C LEU A 39 -4.45 -2.41 -5.83
N ALA A 40 -5.35 -2.06 -6.75
CA ALA A 40 -6.07 -3.04 -7.56
C ALA A 40 -5.14 -3.78 -8.52
N GLU A 41 -4.26 -3.05 -9.22
CA GLU A 41 -3.23 -3.67 -10.07
C GLU A 41 -2.31 -4.59 -9.25
N LEU A 42 -1.85 -4.11 -8.09
CA LEU A 42 -1.02 -4.89 -7.18
C LEU A 42 -1.70 -6.19 -6.75
N ALA A 43 -2.99 -6.15 -6.43
CA ALA A 43 -3.76 -7.33 -6.05
C ALA A 43 -3.89 -8.31 -7.23
N GLU A 44 -4.29 -7.80 -8.40
CA GLU A 44 -4.47 -8.62 -9.61
C GLU A 44 -3.19 -9.34 -10.03
N ARG A 45 -2.04 -8.68 -9.85
CA ARG A 45 -0.71 -9.22 -10.17
C ARG A 45 -0.37 -10.49 -9.39
N ASP A 46 -0.88 -10.64 -8.18
CA ASP A 46 -0.75 -11.86 -7.37
C ASP A 46 -2.00 -12.75 -7.43
N GLY A 47 -2.91 -12.50 -8.38
CA GLY A 47 -4.14 -13.28 -8.55
C GLY A 47 -5.15 -13.09 -7.40
N MET A 48 -5.03 -12.00 -6.63
CA MET A 48 -5.96 -11.64 -5.56
C MET A 48 -6.93 -10.55 -6.02
N ASN A 49 -8.13 -10.52 -5.45
CA ASN A 49 -8.94 -9.30 -5.53
C ASN A 49 -8.53 -8.30 -4.44
N LEU A 50 -8.89 -7.03 -4.66
CA LEU A 50 -8.50 -5.94 -3.78
C LEU A 50 -8.88 -6.16 -2.30
N PRO A 51 -10.11 -6.58 -1.93
CA PRO A 51 -10.44 -6.91 -0.54
C PRO A 51 -9.58 -8.03 0.07
N GLN A 52 -9.26 -9.08 -0.69
CA GLN A 52 -8.41 -10.18 -0.22
C GLN A 52 -6.99 -9.68 0.10
N MET A 53 -6.38 -8.92 -0.81
CA MET A 53 -5.05 -8.37 -0.60
C MET A 53 -5.03 -7.42 0.61
N ILE A 54 -6.01 -6.52 0.74
CA ILE A 54 -6.06 -5.59 1.88
C ILE A 54 -6.24 -6.33 3.21
N THR A 55 -7.06 -7.37 3.25
CA THR A 55 -7.25 -8.18 4.46
C THR A 55 -5.94 -8.86 4.86
N ARG A 56 -5.21 -9.42 3.88
CA ARG A 56 -3.88 -10.01 4.12
C ARG A 56 -2.88 -8.98 4.66
N LEU A 57 -2.78 -7.83 4.00
CA LEU A 57 -1.92 -6.72 4.44
C LEU A 57 -2.30 -6.22 5.84
N TYR A 58 -3.59 -6.23 6.19
CA TYR A 58 -4.04 -5.86 7.53
C TYR A 58 -3.46 -6.82 8.58
N HIS A 59 -3.60 -8.14 8.40
CA HIS A 59 -3.04 -9.12 9.33
C HIS A 59 -1.51 -9.02 9.43
N GLU A 60 -0.83 -8.98 8.28
CA GLU A 60 0.64 -8.89 8.26
C GLU A 60 1.14 -7.58 8.91
N SER A 61 0.38 -6.48 8.78
CA SER A 61 0.72 -5.21 9.44
C SER A 61 0.63 -5.30 10.96
N ILE A 62 -0.35 -6.04 11.50
CA ILE A 62 -0.48 -6.29 12.94
C ILE A 62 0.67 -7.12 13.44
N ASP A 63 0.99 -8.21 12.72
CA ASP A 63 2.08 -9.12 13.08
C ASP A 63 3.44 -8.40 13.07
N ALA A 64 3.62 -7.42 12.19
CA ALA A 64 4.79 -6.55 12.14
C ALA A 64 4.78 -5.39 13.16
N GLY A 65 3.72 -5.25 13.97
CA GLY A 65 3.62 -4.25 15.03
C GLY A 65 3.21 -2.85 14.58
N HIS A 66 2.58 -2.70 13.41
CA HIS A 66 2.08 -1.41 12.95
C HIS A 66 0.86 -0.91 13.74
N ASP A 67 0.75 0.40 13.89
CA ASP A 67 -0.43 1.05 14.47
C ASP A 67 -1.59 1.09 13.47
N LEU A 68 -2.66 0.34 13.77
CA LEU A 68 -3.87 0.25 12.96
C LEU A 68 -4.65 1.57 12.87
N GLY A 69 -4.43 2.52 13.79
CA GLY A 69 -5.01 3.86 13.72
C GLY A 69 -4.67 4.59 12.41
N ASN A 70 -3.61 4.17 11.73
CA ASN A 70 -3.12 4.76 10.49
C ASN A 70 -3.17 3.80 9.28
N PHE A 71 -4.01 2.75 9.31
CA PHE A 71 -4.03 1.72 8.26
C PHE A 71 -4.29 2.28 6.85
N THR A 72 -5.18 3.27 6.71
CA THR A 72 -5.40 3.96 5.42
C THR A 72 -4.13 4.65 4.91
N SER A 73 -3.34 5.26 5.80
CA SER A 73 -2.06 5.87 5.43
C SER A 73 -1.04 4.82 5.03
N PHE A 74 -1.00 3.69 5.75
CA PHE A 74 -0.18 2.54 5.38
C PHE A 74 -0.48 2.03 3.96
N LEU A 75 -1.77 1.91 3.58
CA LEU A 75 -2.16 1.49 2.23
C LEU A 75 -1.70 2.49 1.14
N ARG A 76 -1.78 3.81 1.41
CA ARG A 76 -1.23 4.82 0.48
C ARG A 76 0.28 4.67 0.31
N VAL A 77 1.00 4.41 1.40
CA VAL A 77 2.44 4.16 1.37
C VAL A 77 2.77 2.87 0.61
N CYS A 78 1.97 1.80 0.75
CA CYS A 78 2.15 0.57 -0.02
C CYS A 78 2.04 0.83 -1.53
N ALA A 79 1.03 1.60 -1.96
CA ALA A 79 0.86 1.98 -3.36
C ALA A 79 2.05 2.81 -3.88
N LEU A 80 2.52 3.80 -3.10
CA LEU A 80 3.69 4.59 -3.47
C LEU A 80 4.96 3.72 -3.57
N ARG A 81 5.21 2.88 -2.56
CA ARG A 81 6.37 1.98 -2.51
C ARG A 81 6.39 1.03 -3.69
N TYR A 82 5.23 0.50 -4.08
CA TYR A 82 5.11 -0.35 -5.29
C TYR A 82 5.58 0.38 -6.55
N LEU A 83 5.12 1.62 -6.76
CA LEU A 83 5.55 2.43 -7.90
C LEU A 83 7.04 2.81 -7.83
N GLU A 84 7.55 3.12 -6.64
CA GLU A 84 8.99 3.40 -6.44
C GLU A 84 9.86 2.19 -6.78
N LEU A 85 9.48 0.99 -6.34
CA LEU A 85 10.16 -0.26 -6.70
C LEU A 85 10.13 -0.53 -8.20
N GLN A 86 9.06 -0.15 -8.89
CA GLN A 86 8.99 -0.20 -10.35
C GLN A 86 9.88 0.83 -11.04
N LEU A 87 10.12 1.97 -10.40
CA LEU A 87 11.01 3.01 -10.91
C LEU A 87 12.49 2.64 -10.70
N SER A 88 12.83 2.00 -9.58
CA SER A 88 14.19 1.50 -9.31
C SER A 88 14.54 0.23 -10.11
N GLY A 89 13.52 -0.49 -10.59
CA GLY A 89 13.68 -1.75 -11.33
C GLY A 89 13.70 -2.99 -10.44
N ASP A 90 13.52 -2.83 -9.13
CA ASP A 90 13.42 -3.92 -8.16
C ASP A 90 12.13 -4.74 -8.34
N VAL A 91 11.05 -4.08 -8.76
CA VAL A 91 9.81 -4.72 -9.19
C VAL A 91 9.65 -4.51 -10.70
N PRO A 92 9.55 -5.57 -11.53
CA PRO A 92 9.31 -5.43 -12.95
C PRO A 92 7.99 -4.70 -13.23
N ARG A 93 7.95 -3.86 -14.28
CA ARG A 93 6.69 -3.23 -14.77
C ARG A 93 5.78 -4.20 -15.52
N ASP A 94 6.28 -5.39 -15.87
CA ASP A 94 5.47 -6.46 -16.45
C ASP A 94 4.54 -7.04 -15.36
N THR A 95 3.26 -6.71 -15.45
CA THR A 95 2.22 -7.13 -14.48
C THR A 95 1.93 -8.63 -14.52
N ARG A 96 2.52 -9.38 -15.46
CA ARG A 96 2.42 -10.85 -15.51
C ARG A 96 3.37 -11.56 -14.55
N VAL A 97 4.37 -10.85 -14.00
CA VAL A 97 5.32 -11.41 -13.03
C VAL A 97 4.77 -11.19 -11.63
N PRO A 98 4.34 -12.23 -10.87
CA PRO A 98 3.76 -12.04 -9.54
C PRO A 98 4.76 -11.37 -8.58
N ILE A 99 4.27 -10.49 -7.70
CA ILE A 99 5.07 -9.88 -6.63
C ILE A 99 5.58 -10.94 -5.66
N ALA A 100 4.75 -11.92 -5.34
CA ALA A 100 5.14 -13.06 -4.51
C ALA A 100 6.30 -13.90 -5.08
N SER A 101 6.67 -13.73 -6.37
CA SER A 101 7.81 -14.41 -7.00
C SER A 101 9.15 -13.69 -6.83
N LEU A 102 9.13 -12.46 -6.31
CA LEU A 102 10.32 -11.62 -6.15
C LEU A 102 11.07 -11.96 -4.86
N ASP A 103 12.39 -11.75 -4.87
CA ASP A 103 13.25 -11.90 -3.70
C ASP A 103 13.15 -10.64 -2.81
N ALA A 104 12.20 -10.66 -1.87
CA ALA A 104 11.92 -9.54 -0.98
C ALA A 104 13.13 -9.19 -0.09
N ASP A 105 13.87 -10.18 0.40
CA ASP A 105 15.03 -9.97 1.27
C ASP A 105 16.14 -9.22 0.53
N ARG A 106 16.41 -9.61 -0.72
CA ARG A 106 17.37 -8.90 -1.57
C ARG A 106 16.95 -7.46 -1.84
N ILE A 107 15.67 -7.22 -2.12
CA ILE A 107 15.14 -5.88 -2.39
C ILE A 107 15.26 -4.99 -1.15
N LEU A 108 14.92 -5.50 0.04
CA LEU A 108 15.01 -4.77 1.29
C LEU A 108 16.46 -4.51 1.71
N ALA A 109 17.38 -5.45 1.46
CA ALA A 109 18.80 -5.28 1.77
C ALA A 109 19.50 -4.21 0.91
N GLY A 110 18.93 -3.87 -0.26
CA GLY A 110 19.42 -2.81 -1.14
C GLY A 110 19.01 -1.39 -0.72
N GLU A 111 18.16 -1.23 0.30
CA GLU A 111 17.73 0.08 0.78
C GLU A 111 18.88 0.80 1.51
N PRO A 112 19.14 2.09 1.20
CA PRO A 112 20.15 2.86 1.92
C PRO A 112 19.80 2.93 3.42
N ASP A 113 20.78 2.55 4.24
CA ASP A 113 20.76 2.34 5.70
C ASP A 113 19.49 2.82 6.42
N LYS A 114 18.64 1.85 6.80
CA LYS A 114 17.41 2.03 7.54
C LYS A 114 17.75 2.54 8.94
N ALA A 115 17.64 3.86 9.16
CA ALA A 115 17.72 4.45 10.49
C ALA A 115 16.82 3.63 11.46
N PRO A 116 17.30 3.30 12.67
CA PRO A 116 16.61 2.37 13.56
C PRO A 116 15.17 2.86 13.81
N ALA A 117 14.22 1.94 13.69
CA ALA A 117 12.78 2.18 13.77
C ALA A 117 12.47 3.15 14.92
N ALA A 118 12.04 4.37 14.57
CA ALA A 118 11.61 5.35 15.55
C ALA A 118 10.46 4.73 16.34
N ASN A 119 10.67 4.52 17.64
CA ASN A 119 9.67 4.04 18.59
C ASN A 119 8.35 4.77 18.35
N VAL A 120 7.34 4.05 17.86
CA VAL A 120 5.98 4.57 17.73
C VAL A 120 5.50 4.87 19.15
N VAL A 121 5.47 6.15 19.50
CA VAL A 121 4.99 6.63 20.79
C VAL A 121 3.51 6.25 20.90
N SER A 122 3.24 5.20 21.68
CA SER A 122 1.89 4.85 22.11
C SER A 122 1.30 6.05 22.85
N LYS A 123 0.38 6.77 22.22
CA LYS A 123 -0.37 7.82 22.91
C LYS A 123 -1.29 7.15 23.93
N ALA A 124 -0.96 7.36 25.20
CA ALA A 124 -1.75 6.97 26.35
C ALA A 124 -3.18 7.52 26.23
N LYS A 125 -4.16 6.66 26.56
CA LYS A 125 -5.57 7.02 26.77
C LYS A 125 -5.68 8.10 27.86
N HIS A 126 -6.45 9.14 27.59
CA HIS A 126 -7.14 9.95 28.59
C HIS A 126 -8.64 9.90 28.28
#